data_AF-A0A7J8M8K8-F1
#
_entry.id   AF-A0A7J8M8K8-F1
#
_cell.length_a   1.000
_cell.length_b   1.000
_cell.length_c   1.000
_cell.angle_alpha   90.00
_cell.angle_beta   90.00
_cell.angle_gamma   90.00
#
_symmetry.space_group_name_H-M   'P 1'
#
loop_
_entity.id
_entity.type
_entity.pdbx_description
1 polymer ?
#
loop_
_entity_poly.entity_id
_entity_poly.type
_entity_poly.pdbx_seq_one_letter_code
_entity_poly.pdbx_strand_id
1 'polypeptide(L)'
;MTVVESIMMTVASIVPNYLMGIITGAGIQGIMLLNGGYFRLPNDLPDPIWRYPMYYIAFHTYTNQGFYKNEYEGLSFDNDRAGGPPTISGNEVLRSFWQVDMGYSKWVDLAILVSMVVIYRLMFWGIIISVEKVKPILKFYMAASPKQSSMILENPTPISSQQEMV
;
A
#
# COMPACT_ATOMS: atom_id res chain seq x y z
N MET A 1 -11.38 -10.08 0.17
CA MET A 1 -10.82 -10.24 1.53
C MET A 1 -9.31 -10.50 1.51
N THR A 2 -8.81 -11.45 0.72
CA THR A 2 -7.39 -11.87 0.73
C THR A 2 -6.38 -10.78 0.37
N VAL A 3 -6.72 -9.84 -0.53
CA VAL A 3 -5.85 -8.70 -0.87
C VAL A 3 -5.66 -7.78 0.34
N VAL A 4 -6.77 -7.40 0.98
CA VAL A 4 -6.79 -6.56 2.19
C VAL A 4 -5.98 -7.20 3.31
N GLU A 5 -6.18 -8.50 3.52
CA GLU A 5 -5.42 -9.27 4.49
C GLU A 5 -3.91 -9.18 4.24
N SER A 6 -3.48 -9.34 2.98
CA SER A 6 -2.07 -9.28 2.59
C SER A 6 -1.46 -7.89 2.78
N ILE A 7 -2.23 -6.82 2.49
CA ILE A 7 -1.81 -5.44 2.74
C ILE A 7 -1.66 -5.20 4.25
N MET A 8 -2.62 -5.65 5.06
CA MET A 8 -2.58 -5.47 6.51
C MET A 8 -1.42 -6.24 7.17
N MET A 9 -1.10 -7.45 6.68
CA MET A 9 0.10 -8.19 7.09
C MET A 9 1.38 -7.38 6.81
N THR A 10 1.45 -6.76 5.64
CA THR A 10 2.59 -5.89 5.26
C THR A 10 2.73 -4.71 6.20
N VAL A 11 1.64 -3.98 6.45
CA VAL A 11 1.64 -2.83 7.38
C VAL A 11 2.08 -3.26 8.78
N ALA A 12 1.53 -4.37 9.30
CA ALA A 12 1.85 -4.89 10.62
C ALA A 12 3.33 -5.29 10.78
N SER A 13 4.00 -5.69 9.70
CA SER A 13 5.44 -6.05 9.74
C SER A 13 6.39 -4.86 9.84
N ILE A 14 5.93 -3.66 9.46
CA ILE A 14 6.75 -2.45 9.40
C ILE A 14 6.56 -1.60 10.66
N VAL A 15 5.32 -1.47 11.12
CA VAL A 15 4.98 -0.60 12.25
C VAL A 15 5.39 -1.22 13.59
N PRO A 16 5.85 -0.41 14.57
CA PRO A 16 6.37 -0.91 15.84
C PRO A 16 5.28 -1.33 16.84
N ASN A 17 4.00 -0.93 16.63
CA ASN A 17 2.90 -1.26 17.53
C ASN A 17 1.55 -1.38 16.79
N TYR A 18 0.59 -2.03 17.45
CA TYR A 18 -0.72 -2.35 16.88
C TYR A 18 -1.57 -1.12 16.53
N LEU A 19 -1.58 -0.09 17.38
CA LEU A 19 -2.39 1.11 17.15
C LEU A 19 -1.95 1.87 15.89
N MET A 20 -0.64 2.05 15.68
CA MET A 20 -0.13 2.61 14.44
C MET A 20 -0.46 1.72 13.24
N GLY A 21 -0.41 0.40 13.39
CA GLY A 21 -0.83 -0.53 12.34
C GLY A 21 -2.28 -0.33 11.89
N ILE A 22 -3.22 -0.16 12.84
CA ILE A 22 -4.63 0.13 12.52
C ILE A 22 -4.76 1.48 11.82
N ILE A 23 -4.17 2.55 12.38
CA ILE A 23 -4.31 3.90 11.83
C ILE A 23 -3.74 3.98 10.42
N THR A 24 -2.52 3.45 10.21
CA THR A 24 -1.87 3.42 8.91
C THR A 24 -2.64 2.54 7.93
N GLY A 25 -3.06 1.35 8.34
CA GLY A 25 -3.84 0.43 7.50
C GLY A 25 -5.17 1.04 7.04
N ALA A 26 -5.93 1.64 7.97
CA ALA A 26 -7.17 2.34 7.67
C ALA A 26 -6.96 3.52 6.72
N GLY A 27 -5.89 4.31 6.92
CA GLY A 27 -5.53 5.40 6.02
C GLY A 27 -5.24 4.94 4.59
N ILE A 28 -4.40 3.91 4.44
CA ILE A 28 -4.07 3.31 3.14
C ILE A 28 -5.35 2.81 2.45
N GLN A 29 -6.18 2.06 3.18
CA GLN A 29 -7.42 1.50 2.63
C GLN A 29 -8.44 2.58 2.27
N GLY A 30 -8.55 3.64 3.08
CA GLY A 30 -9.40 4.79 2.77
C GLY A 30 -8.98 5.49 1.47
N ILE A 31 -7.68 5.72 1.30
CA ILE A 31 -7.16 6.35 0.07
C ILE A 31 -7.37 5.44 -1.15
N MET A 32 -7.14 4.12 -1.01
CA MET A 32 -7.37 3.16 -2.10
C MET A 32 -8.86 3.06 -2.45
N LEU A 33 -9.76 3.15 -1.47
CA LEU A 33 -11.20 3.14 -1.69
C LEU A 33 -11.66 4.40 -2.46
N LEU A 34 -11.19 5.58 -2.07
CA LEU A 34 -11.52 6.85 -2.73
C LEU A 34 -11.10 6.85 -4.21
N ASN A 35 -9.97 6.21 -4.51
CA ASN A 35 -9.45 6.06 -5.87
C ASN A 35 -9.95 4.81 -6.58
N GLY A 36 -10.84 4.02 -5.98
CA GLY A 36 -11.28 2.73 -6.53
C GLY A 36 -12.30 2.82 -7.67
N GLY A 37 -12.57 4.01 -8.21
CA GLY A 37 -13.50 4.19 -9.34
C GLY A 37 -14.99 4.24 -8.98
N TYR A 38 -15.38 4.16 -7.70
CA TYR A 38 -16.77 4.28 -7.25
C TYR A 38 -17.16 5.72 -6.91
N PHE A 39 -16.38 6.39 -6.06
CA PHE A 39 -16.68 7.76 -5.61
C PHE A 39 -16.33 8.83 -6.66
N ARG A 40 -15.27 8.59 -7.44
CA ARG A 40 -14.94 9.35 -8.63
C ARG A 40 -14.58 8.40 -9.74
N LEU A 41 -15.07 8.72 -10.94
CA LEU A 41 -14.83 7.90 -12.11
C LEU A 41 -13.42 8.15 -12.66
N PRO A 42 -12.84 7.19 -13.39
CA PRO A 42 -11.44 7.24 -13.79
C PRO A 42 -11.05 8.48 -14.60
N ASN A 43 -11.96 9.05 -15.41
CA ASN A 43 -11.69 10.26 -16.19
C ASN A 43 -11.86 11.57 -15.39
N ASP A 44 -12.45 11.52 -14.20
CA ASP A 44 -12.61 12.68 -13.31
C ASP A 44 -11.47 12.80 -12.28
N LEU A 45 -10.51 11.88 -12.32
CA LEU A 45 -9.32 11.91 -11.46
C LEU A 45 -8.21 12.76 -12.11
N PRO A 46 -7.58 13.68 -11.37
CA PRO A 46 -6.42 14.41 -11.88
C PRO A 46 -5.25 13.46 -12.18
N ASP A 47 -4.71 13.58 -13.39
CA ASP A 47 -3.81 12.59 -13.99
C ASP A 47 -2.52 12.29 -13.20
N PRO A 48 -1.77 13.26 -12.65
CA PRO A 48 -0.37 13.03 -12.23
C PRO A 48 -0.14 12.17 -10.98
N ILE A 49 -1.14 12.08 -10.09
CA ILE A 49 -0.99 11.38 -8.80
C ILE A 49 -2.16 10.43 -8.59
N TRP A 50 -3.38 10.90 -8.86
CA TRP A 50 -4.60 10.18 -8.50
C TRP A 50 -4.95 9.14 -9.55
N ARG A 51 -4.86 9.49 -10.84
CA ARG A 51 -5.06 8.52 -11.93
C ARG A 51 -3.84 7.61 -12.09
N TYR A 52 -2.64 8.18 -12.13
CA TYR A 52 -1.40 7.42 -12.18
C TYR A 52 -0.51 7.83 -11.00
N PRO A 53 -0.16 6.93 -10.05
CA PRO A 53 -0.39 5.48 -10.03
C PRO A 53 -1.57 5.01 -9.16
N MET A 54 -2.20 5.90 -8.38
CA MET A 54 -3.07 5.51 -7.26
C MET A 54 -4.29 4.69 -7.68
N TYR A 55 -4.99 5.07 -8.75
CA TYR A 55 -6.12 4.32 -9.31
C TYR A 55 -5.73 2.89 -9.72
N TYR A 56 -4.55 2.67 -10.28
CA TYR A 56 -4.11 1.35 -10.76
C TYR A 56 -3.54 0.46 -9.65
N ILE A 57 -3.05 1.05 -8.55
CA ILE A 57 -2.60 0.31 -7.37
C ILE A 57 -3.80 -0.10 -6.50
N ALA A 58 -4.89 0.68 -6.52
CA ALA A 58 -6.09 0.39 -5.76
C ALA A 58 -6.77 -0.89 -6.26
N PHE A 59 -6.72 -1.97 -5.47
CA PHE A 59 -7.41 -3.23 -5.81
C PHE A 59 -8.93 -3.06 -5.99
N HIS A 60 -9.51 -2.03 -5.35
CA HIS A 60 -10.92 -1.67 -5.50
C HIS A 60 -11.29 -1.37 -6.95
N THR A 61 -10.36 -0.80 -7.74
CA THR A 61 -10.57 -0.53 -9.16
C THR A 61 -10.97 -1.77 -9.93
N TYR A 62 -10.15 -2.83 -9.88
CA TYR A 62 -10.42 -4.09 -10.57
C TYR A 62 -11.58 -4.87 -9.96
N THR A 63 -11.79 -4.72 -8.65
CA THR A 63 -12.94 -5.31 -7.95
C THR A 63 -14.25 -4.72 -8.48
N ASN A 64 -14.33 -3.39 -8.58
CA ASN A 64 -15.51 -2.69 -9.09
C ASN A 64 -15.73 -2.97 -10.58
N GLN A 65 -14.67 -2.92 -11.39
CA GLN A 65 -14.78 -3.27 -12.82
C GLN A 65 -15.27 -4.70 -13.03
N GLY A 66 -14.72 -5.67 -12.28
CA GLY A 66 -15.17 -7.07 -12.31
C GLY A 66 -16.63 -7.22 -11.89
N PHE A 67 -17.06 -6.55 -10.82
CA PHE A 67 -18.46 -6.55 -10.38
C PHE A 67 -19.40 -5.95 -11.42
N TYR A 68 -19.05 -4.80 -11.99
CA TYR A 68 -19.89 -4.16 -13.00
C TYR A 68 -20.00 -5.05 -14.23
N LYS A 69 -18.89 -5.56 -14.75
CA LYS A 69 -18.93 -6.50 -15.88
C LYS A 69 -19.75 -7.75 -15.54
N ASN A 70 -19.68 -8.26 -14.32
CA ASN A 70 -20.46 -9.41 -13.91
C ASN A 70 -21.98 -9.14 -13.88
N GLU A 71 -22.38 -7.95 -13.43
CA GLU A 71 -23.79 -7.61 -13.25
C GLU A 71 -24.45 -7.10 -14.54
N TYR A 72 -23.74 -6.35 -15.38
CA TYR A 72 -24.32 -5.66 -16.52
C TYR A 72 -24.10 -6.40 -17.86
N GLU A 73 -23.08 -7.25 -18.01
CA GLU A 73 -22.84 -7.97 -19.27
C GLU A 73 -24.03 -8.88 -19.61
N GLY A 74 -24.59 -8.72 -20.81
CA GLY A 74 -25.68 -9.57 -21.32
C GLY A 74 -27.09 -9.16 -20.84
N LEU A 75 -27.21 -8.12 -20.02
CA LEU A 75 -28.50 -7.55 -19.62
C LEU A 75 -28.87 -6.32 -20.48
N SER A 76 -30.17 -6.04 -20.53
CA SER A 76 -30.74 -4.84 -21.12
C SER A 76 -31.73 -4.23 -20.13
N PHE A 77 -31.73 -2.91 -20.04
CA PHE A 77 -32.55 -2.15 -19.09
C PHE A 77 -33.46 -1.19 -19.85
N ASP A 78 -34.59 -0.82 -19.25
CA ASP A 78 -35.43 0.25 -19.77
C ASP A 78 -34.67 1.58 -19.67
N ASN A 79 -34.79 2.40 -20.70
CA ASN A 79 -34.04 3.64 -20.81
C ASN A 79 -34.97 4.84 -20.60
N ASP A 80 -34.89 5.44 -19.43
CA ASP A 80 -35.68 6.64 -19.07
C ASP A 80 -35.10 7.94 -19.65
N ARG A 81 -34.06 7.88 -20.50
CA ARG A 81 -33.48 9.07 -21.13
C ARG A 81 -34.36 9.60 -22.25
N ALA A 82 -34.82 10.86 -22.09
CA ALA A 82 -35.60 11.57 -23.10
C ALA A 82 -34.85 11.62 -24.46
N GLY A 83 -35.46 11.06 -25.50
CA GLY A 83 -34.92 11.05 -26.87
C GLY A 83 -33.95 9.91 -27.19
N GLY A 84 -33.73 8.96 -26.27
CA GLY A 84 -32.93 7.76 -26.52
C GLY A 84 -33.76 6.55 -27.01
N PRO A 85 -33.11 5.43 -27.39
CA PRO A 85 -33.78 4.15 -27.62
C PRO A 85 -34.53 3.71 -26.35
N PRO A 86 -35.64 2.96 -26.45
CA PRO A 86 -36.46 2.57 -25.29
C PRO A 86 -35.73 1.65 -24.30
N THR A 87 -34.67 0.96 -24.76
CA THR A 87 -33.83 0.10 -23.93
C THR A 87 -32.35 0.43 -24.12
N ILE A 88 -31.57 0.29 -23.04
CA ILE A 88 -30.13 0.47 -23.00
C ILE A 88 -29.45 -0.86 -22.66
N SER A 89 -28.45 -1.27 -23.44
CA SER A 89 -27.69 -2.49 -23.12
C SER A 89 -26.77 -2.25 -21.94
N GLY A 90 -26.54 -3.27 -21.12
CA GLY A 90 -25.60 -3.17 -20.01
C GLY A 90 -24.17 -2.86 -20.44
N ASN A 91 -23.76 -3.26 -21.66
CA ASN A 91 -22.47 -2.86 -22.23
C ASN A 91 -22.36 -1.35 -22.46
N GLU A 92 -23.47 -0.73 -22.89
CA GLU A 92 -23.54 0.72 -23.08
C GLU A 92 -23.51 1.44 -21.73
N VAL A 93 -24.19 0.88 -20.71
CA VAL A 93 -24.13 1.38 -19.32
C VAL A 93 -22.70 1.29 -18.78
N LEU A 94 -22.02 0.15 -18.95
CA LEU A 94 -20.65 -0.06 -18.51
C LEU A 94 -19.68 0.97 -19.09
N ARG A 95 -19.80 1.23 -20.39
CA ARG A 95 -18.91 2.16 -21.10
C ARG A 95 -19.23 3.62 -20.82
N SER A 96 -20.50 4.00 -20.89
CA SER A 96 -20.92 5.41 -20.83
C SER A 96 -21.09 5.92 -19.40
N PHE A 97 -21.66 5.12 -18.51
CA PHE A 97 -21.94 5.50 -17.14
C PHE A 97 -20.77 5.15 -16.22
N TRP A 98 -20.32 3.90 -16.24
CA TRP A 98 -19.25 3.46 -15.33
C TRP A 98 -17.83 3.68 -15.87
N GLN A 99 -17.69 4.08 -17.13
CA GLN A 99 -16.40 4.30 -17.80
C GLN A 99 -15.45 3.09 -17.67
N VAL A 100 -16.02 1.88 -17.70
CA VAL A 100 -15.28 0.63 -17.60
C VAL A 100 -14.60 0.30 -18.92
N ASP A 101 -13.40 -0.25 -18.84
CA ASP A 101 -12.69 -0.73 -20.02
C ASP A 101 -13.31 -2.05 -20.51
N MET A 102 -13.92 -1.99 -21.70
CA MET A 102 -14.54 -3.14 -22.37
C MET A 102 -13.54 -3.91 -23.26
N GLY A 103 -12.27 -3.51 -23.30
CA GLY A 103 -11.23 -4.18 -24.08
C GLY A 103 -10.84 -5.57 -23.56
N TYR A 104 -11.26 -5.93 -22.35
CA TYR A 104 -11.00 -7.23 -21.75
C TYR A 104 -12.13 -7.71 -20.84
N SER A 105 -12.21 -9.02 -20.64
CA SER A 105 -13.26 -9.67 -19.85
C SER A 105 -13.07 -9.53 -18.34
N LYS A 106 -14.15 -9.71 -17.58
CA LYS A 106 -14.14 -9.78 -16.10
C LYS A 106 -13.14 -10.78 -15.51
N TRP A 107 -12.75 -11.81 -16.25
CA TRP A 107 -11.76 -12.79 -15.79
C TRP A 107 -10.35 -12.23 -15.72
N VAL A 108 -10.04 -11.22 -16.54
CA VAL A 108 -8.76 -10.52 -16.47
C VAL A 108 -8.71 -9.65 -15.21
N ASP A 109 -9.80 -8.96 -14.85
CA ASP A 109 -9.91 -8.25 -13.57
C ASP A 109 -9.65 -9.19 -12.39
N LEU A 110 -10.24 -10.40 -12.42
CA LEU A 110 -10.01 -11.43 -11.42
C LEU A 110 -8.55 -11.90 -11.39
N ALA A 111 -7.93 -12.11 -12.56
CA ALA A 111 -6.53 -12.51 -12.65
C ALA A 111 -5.58 -11.43 -12.10
N ILE A 112 -5.88 -10.15 -12.34
CA ILE A 112 -5.14 -9.02 -11.76
C ILE A 112 -5.25 -9.04 -10.23
N LEU A 113 -6.45 -9.24 -9.68
CA LEU A 113 -6.66 -9.34 -8.23
C LEU A 113 -5.86 -10.50 -7.61
N VAL A 114 -5.87 -11.68 -8.25
CA VAL A 114 -5.06 -12.83 -7.80
C VAL A 114 -3.56 -12.51 -7.87
N SER A 115 -3.12 -11.86 -8.94
CA SER A 115 -1.73 -11.43 -9.11
C SER A 115 -1.31 -10.44 -8.02
N MET A 116 -2.19 -9.50 -7.67
CA MET A 116 -1.96 -8.57 -6.56
C MET A 116 -1.78 -9.31 -5.23
N VAL A 117 -2.58 -10.34 -4.93
CA VAL A 117 -2.38 -11.16 -3.71
C VAL A 117 -0.98 -11.75 -3.67
N VAL A 118 -0.52 -12.35 -4.78
CA VAL A 118 0.81 -12.95 -4.87
C VAL A 118 1.89 -11.89 -4.65
N ILE A 119 1.79 -10.75 -5.35
CA ILE A 119 2.75 -9.66 -5.24
C ILE A 119 2.83 -9.13 -3.80
N TYR A 120 1.69 -8.82 -3.15
CA TYR A 120 1.69 -8.32 -1.79
C TYR A 120 2.23 -9.35 -0.79
N ARG A 121 1.99 -10.65 -1.00
CA ARG A 121 2.58 -11.70 -0.16
C ARG A 121 4.09 -11.82 -0.33
N LEU A 122 4.59 -11.70 -1.56
CA LEU A 122 6.04 -11.68 -1.81
C LEU A 122 6.69 -10.43 -1.20
N MET A 123 6.04 -9.27 -1.29
CA MET A 123 6.49 -8.05 -0.61
C MET A 123 6.54 -8.24 0.91
N PHE A 124 5.47 -8.75 1.51
CA PHE A 124 5.43 -9.07 2.94
C PHE A 124 6.60 -9.99 3.34
N TRP A 125 6.80 -11.08 2.60
CA TRP A 125 7.89 -12.01 2.87
C TRP A 125 9.27 -11.34 2.76
N GLY A 126 9.49 -10.54 1.72
CA GLY A 126 10.73 -9.78 1.54
C GLY A 126 10.98 -8.76 2.65
N ILE A 127 9.93 -8.11 3.16
CA ILE A 127 10.02 -7.16 4.28
C ILE A 127 10.40 -7.89 5.56
N ILE A 128 9.78 -9.03 5.85
CA ILE A 128 10.13 -9.83 7.04
C ILE A 128 11.60 -10.23 7.01
N ILE A 129 12.08 -10.77 5.88
CA ILE A 129 13.49 -11.15 5.71
C ILE A 129 14.41 -9.93 5.92
N SER A 130 14.03 -8.78 5.38
CA SER A 130 14.81 -7.54 5.50
C SER A 130 14.86 -7.06 6.96
N VAL A 131 13.72 -7.03 7.65
CA VAL A 131 13.62 -6.61 9.05
C VAL A 131 14.41 -7.54 9.97
N GLU A 132 14.39 -8.85 9.71
CA GLU A 132 15.19 -9.83 10.45
C GLU A 132 16.70 -9.60 10.32
N LYS A 133 17.18 -9.19 9.13
CA LYS A 133 18.60 -8.88 8.89
C LYS A 133 19.00 -7.50 9.43
N VAL A 134 18.11 -6.52 9.39
CA VAL A 134 18.40 -5.14 9.83
C VAL A 134 18.45 -5.03 11.35
N LYS A 135 17.60 -5.73 12.09
CA LYS A 135 17.57 -5.72 13.57
C LYS A 135 18.93 -6.03 14.23
N PRO A 136 19.67 -7.10 13.88
CA PRO A 136 20.97 -7.39 14.48
C PRO A 136 22.03 -6.35 14.06
N ILE A 137 21.97 -5.85 12.83
CA ILE A 137 22.90 -4.81 12.33
C ILE A 137 22.70 -3.50 13.09
N LEU A 138 21.45 -3.06 13.26
CA LEU A 138 21.13 -1.85 14.02
C LEU A 138 21.58 -1.97 15.49
N LYS A 139 21.35 -3.13 16.12
CA LYS A 139 21.84 -3.42 17.47
C LYS A 139 23.37 -3.37 17.54
N PHE A 140 24.06 -3.92 16.54
CA PHE A 140 25.52 -3.86 16.46
C PHE A 140 26.03 -2.42 16.32
N TYR A 141 25.45 -1.60 15.44
CA TYR A 141 25.83 -0.19 15.31
C TYR A 141 25.56 0.63 16.56
N MET A 142 24.39 0.45 17.21
CA MET A 142 24.10 1.12 18.49
C MET A 142 25.05 0.66 19.61
N ALA A 143 25.42 -0.63 19.65
CA ALA A 143 26.36 -1.17 20.63
C ALA A 143 27.83 -0.81 20.34
N ALA A 144 28.19 -0.48 19.09
CA ALA A 144 29.51 0.01 18.72
C ALA A 144 29.69 1.51 19.04
N SER A 145 28.60 2.25 19.29
CA SER A 145 28.59 3.69 19.60
C SER A 145 28.60 4.08 21.09
N PRO A 146 29.19 3.30 22.04
CA PRO A 146 29.59 3.89 23.31
C PRO A 146 30.93 3.34 23.82
N LYS A 147 32.09 3.82 23.32
CA LYS A 147 33.37 3.73 24.05
C LYS A 147 34.53 4.58 23.53
N GLN A 148 34.31 5.88 23.28
CA GLN A 148 35.44 6.81 23.09
C GLN A 148 35.57 7.86 24.20
N SER A 149 34.56 8.03 25.07
CA SER A 149 34.60 9.05 26.14
C SER A 149 35.12 8.57 27.49
N SER A 150 35.22 7.26 27.77
CA SER A 150 35.57 6.76 29.11
C SER A 150 37.06 6.49 29.32
N MET A 151 37.89 6.45 28.26
CA MET A 151 39.32 6.15 28.40
C MET A 151 40.22 7.39 28.62
N ILE A 152 39.67 8.61 28.55
CA ILE A 152 40.45 9.85 28.77
C ILE A 152 40.36 10.34 30.23
N LEU A 153 39.38 9.86 31.02
CA LEU A 153 39.17 10.34 32.39
C LEU A 153 39.90 9.51 33.48
N GLU A 154 40.46 8.36 33.13
CA GLU A 154 41.05 7.40 34.08
C GLU A 154 42.59 7.35 34.01
N ASN A 155 43.24 8.52 33.95
CA ASN A 155 44.69 8.60 34.17
C ASN A 155 44.97 9.38 35.47
N PRO A 156 45.07 8.71 36.62
CA PRO A 156 45.60 9.34 37.82
C PRO A 156 47.12 9.38 37.71
N THR A 157 47.68 10.57 37.49
CA THR A 157 49.12 10.82 37.55
C THR A 157 49.66 10.38 38.93
N PRO A 158 50.71 9.55 39.01
CA PRO A 158 51.30 9.22 40.31
C PRO A 158 52.10 10.41 40.83
N ILE A 159 51.77 10.85 42.04
CA ILE A 159 52.62 11.76 42.82
C ILE A 159 53.89 11.00 43.19
N SER A 160 54.99 11.26 42.50
CA SER A 160 56.33 10.98 43.02
C SER A 160 56.93 12.26 43.56
N SER A 161 56.96 12.31 44.89
CA SER A 161 57.77 13.20 45.71
C SER A 161 59.21 13.34 45.19
N GLN A 162 59.63 14.55 44.84
CA GLN A 162 60.99 15.01 45.07
C GLN A 162 60.97 16.47 45.54
N GLN A 163 61.13 16.58 46.85
CA GLN A 163 61.72 17.70 47.56
C GLN A 163 63.23 17.67 47.28
N GLU A 164 63.79 18.75 46.72
CA GLU A 164 65.21 19.13 46.92
C GLU A 164 65.46 20.58 46.45
N MET A 165 65.95 21.41 47.39
CA MET A 165 66.79 22.61 47.30
C MET A 165 66.93 23.31 45.92
N VAL A 166 66.70 24.61 45.75
CA VAL A 166 67.23 25.81 46.46
C VAL A 166 66.28 26.99 46.23
#